data_AF-A0A960ZE70-F1
#
_entry.id   AF-A0A960ZE70-F1
#
_cell.length_a   1.000
_cell.length_b   1.000
_cell.length_c   1.000
_cell.angle_alpha   90.00
_cell.angle_beta   90.00
_cell.angle_gamma   90.00
#
_symmetry.space_group_name_H-M   'P 1'
#
loop_
_entity.id
_entity.type
_entity.pdbx_description
1 polymer ?
#
loop_
_entity_poly.entity_id
_entity_poly.type
_entity_poly.pdbx_seq_one_letter_code
_entity_poly.pdbx_strand_id
1 'polypeptide(L)'
;MREESATGLHLGCGNDIIPGLINCDQFSSAADIQLNAVDLSCFADESVDYIENNHMIEHLSFSEVRSALAEWNRALTKGGWLVITCPDLDAVAQLWFAPDTDLTDGVSKEYILKMFYGSQENPGMFHKSGFNRDILAGLLELHGFEVEFSYTPYPERTTPSLLVIARKVRSAECAGSGASRGEMKCENAVFYRDKRFSARVDTYKKLKADIAGYVDKKRQAGAVAVYGMGELCEIIVSALNDGILSAVIDKECGTAGRTFCGLPVISVRDLSAYGIKNIVIASTAHKRDIETRLNRQLADQNIVLIPLDI
;
A
#
# COMPACT_ATOMS: atom_id res chain seq x y z
N MET A 1 34.97 -0.10 0.88
CA MET A 1 33.81 0.28 1.71
C MET A 1 32.91 -0.94 1.76
N ARG A 2 32.60 -1.47 2.95
CA ARG A 2 31.82 -2.71 3.06
C ARG A 2 30.38 -2.42 2.60
N GLU A 3 29.92 -3.15 1.59
CA GLU A 3 28.51 -3.25 1.23
C GLU A 3 27.79 -3.91 2.42
N GLU A 4 27.08 -3.12 3.22
CA GLU A 4 26.36 -3.62 4.39
C GLU A 4 25.14 -4.42 3.96
N SER A 5 24.93 -5.50 4.70
CA SER A 5 24.17 -6.65 4.29
C SER A 5 22.79 -6.60 4.95
N ALA A 6 21.74 -6.33 4.17
CA ALA A 6 20.41 -6.04 4.70
C ALA A 6 19.63 -7.30 5.15
N THR A 7 19.02 -7.28 6.33
CA THR A 7 18.23 -8.40 6.87
C THR A 7 16.74 -8.22 6.56
N GLY A 8 16.13 -9.21 5.89
CA GLY A 8 14.70 -9.19 5.57
C GLY A 8 13.95 -10.40 6.09
N LEU A 9 12.70 -10.20 6.54
CA LEU A 9 11.82 -11.25 7.06
C LEU A 9 10.60 -11.45 6.14
N HIS A 10 10.18 -12.70 5.97
CA HIS A 10 8.88 -13.06 5.42
C HIS A 10 8.03 -13.71 6.52
N LEU A 11 7.08 -12.98 7.08
CA LEU A 11 6.24 -13.42 8.20
C LEU A 11 4.98 -14.11 7.71
N GLY A 12 4.67 -15.28 8.26
CA GLY A 12 3.56 -16.12 7.82
C GLY A 12 3.81 -16.75 6.47
N CYS A 13 5.02 -17.24 6.22
CA CYS A 13 5.41 -17.69 4.89
C CYS A 13 4.61 -18.91 4.41
N GLY A 14 3.98 -19.68 5.30
CA GLY A 14 3.40 -20.96 4.96
C GLY A 14 4.42 -21.84 4.24
N ASN A 15 4.02 -22.39 3.08
CA ASN A 15 4.93 -23.11 2.19
C ASN A 15 5.52 -22.21 1.07
N ASP A 16 5.14 -20.94 1.02
CA ASP A 16 5.53 -19.98 -0.01
C ASP A 16 6.83 -19.27 0.40
N ILE A 17 7.94 -19.96 0.24
CA ILE A 17 9.26 -19.43 0.58
C ILE A 17 9.67 -18.33 -0.38
N ILE A 18 10.12 -17.20 0.16
CA ILE A 18 10.73 -16.11 -0.60
C ILE A 18 12.26 -16.24 -0.46
N PRO A 19 12.97 -16.64 -1.53
CA PRO A 19 14.41 -16.79 -1.47
C PRO A 19 15.11 -15.47 -1.12
N GLY A 20 16.03 -15.51 -0.15
CA GLY A 20 16.80 -14.35 0.31
C GLY A 20 16.20 -13.60 1.50
N LEU A 21 14.99 -13.98 1.94
CA LEU A 21 14.42 -13.57 3.22
C LEU A 21 14.56 -14.69 4.24
N ILE A 22 14.56 -14.33 5.52
CA ILE A 22 14.35 -15.30 6.60
C ILE A 22 12.85 -15.56 6.66
N ASN A 23 12.45 -16.78 6.29
CA ASN A 23 11.06 -17.18 6.25
C ASN A 23 10.62 -17.65 7.64
N CYS A 24 9.62 -16.98 8.19
CA CYS A 24 9.14 -17.20 9.54
C CYS A 24 7.67 -17.63 9.50
N ASP A 25 7.33 -18.72 10.18
CA ASP A 25 5.94 -19.17 10.29
C ASP A 25 5.74 -20.00 11.55
N GLN A 26 4.57 -19.92 12.18
CA GLN A 26 4.30 -20.67 13.41
C GLN A 26 3.94 -22.14 13.13
N PHE A 27 3.33 -22.43 11.99
CA PHE A 27 2.69 -23.71 11.68
C PHE A 27 3.36 -24.46 10.53
N SER A 28 4.15 -23.79 9.69
CA SER A 28 4.83 -24.41 8.56
C SER A 28 6.21 -24.96 8.93
N SER A 29 6.45 -26.24 8.60
CA SER A 29 7.79 -26.84 8.71
C SER A 29 8.74 -26.44 7.58
N ALA A 30 8.27 -25.69 6.58
CA ALA A 30 9.11 -25.15 5.51
C ALA A 30 9.84 -23.85 5.92
N ALA A 31 9.41 -23.21 7.01
CA ALA A 31 10.00 -21.97 7.49
C ALA A 31 11.43 -22.17 8.01
N ASP A 32 12.28 -21.15 7.79
CA ASP A 32 13.63 -21.10 8.35
C ASP A 32 13.59 -20.97 9.88
N ILE A 33 12.60 -20.23 10.40
CA ILE A 33 12.35 -20.05 11.83
C ILE A 33 10.89 -20.32 12.14
N GLN A 34 10.64 -21.27 13.05
CA GLN A 34 9.30 -21.50 13.56
C GLN A 34 8.94 -20.45 14.62
N LEU A 35 8.20 -19.42 14.24
CA LEU A 35 7.99 -18.20 15.04
C LEU A 35 6.57 -17.65 14.88
N ASN A 36 6.00 -17.14 15.98
CA ASN A 36 4.76 -16.38 15.95
C ASN A 36 5.05 -14.92 15.53
N ALA A 37 4.37 -14.43 14.50
CA ALA A 37 4.59 -13.09 13.95
C ALA A 37 4.36 -11.93 14.95
N VAL A 38 3.69 -12.16 16.10
CA VAL A 38 3.53 -11.15 17.15
C VAL A 38 4.74 -11.04 18.10
N ASP A 39 5.70 -11.96 18.00
CA ASP A 39 6.88 -12.04 18.86
C ASP A 39 8.14 -12.20 18.01
N LEU A 40 8.82 -11.07 17.77
CA LEU A 40 10.12 -11.02 17.07
C LEU A 40 11.27 -10.89 18.07
N SER A 41 11.11 -11.36 19.30
CA SER A 41 12.09 -11.22 20.38
C SER A 41 13.47 -11.82 20.10
N CYS A 42 13.57 -12.75 19.14
CA CYS A 42 14.84 -13.31 18.66
C CYS A 42 15.63 -12.33 17.77
N PHE A 43 15.01 -11.25 17.30
CA PHE A 43 15.64 -10.15 16.57
C PHE A 43 15.82 -8.94 17.49
N ALA A 44 17.02 -8.34 17.43
CA ALA A 44 17.34 -7.14 18.19
C ALA A 44 16.51 -5.93 17.70
N ASP A 45 16.49 -4.87 18.51
CA ASP A 45 15.90 -3.60 18.10
C ASP A 45 16.66 -3.07 16.88
N GLU A 46 15.93 -2.56 15.89
CA GLU A 46 16.49 -1.97 14.68
C GLU A 46 17.53 -2.87 13.98
N SER A 47 17.27 -4.18 13.92
CA SER A 47 18.15 -5.17 13.27
C SER A 47 17.60 -5.77 12.00
N VAL A 48 16.40 -5.35 11.57
CA VAL A 48 15.71 -5.84 10.38
C VAL A 48 15.49 -4.66 9.43
N ASP A 49 15.85 -4.77 8.16
CA ASP A 49 15.66 -3.69 7.17
C ASP A 49 14.32 -3.78 6.44
N TYR A 50 13.73 -4.97 6.44
CA TYR A 50 12.60 -5.31 5.60
C TYR A 50 11.71 -6.37 6.24
N ILE A 51 10.39 -6.15 6.24
CA ILE A 51 9.39 -7.16 6.61
C ILE A 51 8.35 -7.26 5.49
N GLU A 52 8.12 -8.48 5.00
CA GLU A 52 7.00 -8.82 4.13
C GLU A 52 6.05 -9.77 4.86
N ASN A 53 4.74 -9.57 4.69
CA ASN A 53 3.75 -10.60 4.98
C ASN A 53 2.70 -10.65 3.87
N ASN A 54 2.31 -11.86 3.49
CA ASN A 54 1.37 -12.12 2.43
C ASN A 54 0.25 -13.00 2.96
N HIS A 55 -0.94 -12.43 3.13
CA HIS A 55 -2.12 -13.10 3.69
C HIS A 55 -1.86 -13.73 5.06
N MET A 56 -1.23 -12.96 5.95
CA MET A 56 -0.99 -13.37 7.34
C MET A 56 -1.65 -12.45 8.35
N ILE A 57 -1.59 -11.13 8.15
CA ILE A 57 -2.07 -10.17 9.15
C ILE A 57 -3.55 -10.34 9.50
N GLU A 58 -4.39 -10.81 8.57
CA GLU A 58 -5.81 -11.11 8.78
C GLU A 58 -6.04 -12.27 9.76
N HIS A 59 -5.04 -13.12 9.98
CA HIS A 59 -5.09 -14.23 10.92
C HIS A 59 -4.83 -13.80 12.38
N LEU A 60 -4.42 -12.55 12.58
CA LEU A 60 -4.23 -11.95 13.89
C LEU A 60 -5.54 -11.29 14.36
N SER A 61 -5.88 -11.46 15.64
CA SER A 61 -6.97 -10.71 16.28
C SER A 61 -6.61 -9.23 16.40
N PHE A 62 -7.61 -8.36 16.65
CA PHE A 62 -7.38 -6.91 16.71
C PHE A 62 -6.29 -6.49 17.72
N SER A 63 -6.17 -7.18 18.86
CA SER A 63 -5.09 -6.92 19.82
C SER A 63 -3.74 -7.45 19.34
N GLU A 64 -3.72 -8.63 18.72
CA GLU A 64 -2.51 -9.23 18.16
C GLU A 64 -1.95 -8.38 17.03
N VAL A 65 -2.80 -7.79 16.17
CA VAL A 65 -2.38 -6.85 15.11
C VAL A 65 -1.62 -5.67 15.70
N ARG A 66 -2.13 -5.06 16.78
CA ARG A 66 -1.47 -3.91 17.44
C ARG A 66 -0.12 -4.31 18.03
N SER A 67 -0.09 -5.44 18.73
CA SER A 67 1.16 -5.98 19.29
C SER A 67 2.17 -6.29 18.20
N ALA A 68 1.74 -6.92 17.10
CA ALA A 68 2.59 -7.25 15.97
C ALA A 68 3.16 -5.99 15.32
N LEU A 69 2.34 -4.99 15.00
CA LEU A 69 2.82 -3.75 14.40
C LEU A 69 3.82 -2.99 15.28
N ALA A 70 3.62 -3.00 16.61
CA ALA A 70 4.59 -2.44 17.54
C ALA A 70 5.91 -3.22 17.53
N GLU A 71 5.85 -4.55 17.53
CA GLU A 71 7.02 -5.43 17.52
C GLU A 71 7.78 -5.38 16.18
N TRP A 72 7.06 -5.30 15.06
CA TRP A 72 7.64 -5.11 13.73
C TRP A 72 8.33 -3.75 13.63
N ASN A 73 7.72 -2.70 14.18
CA ASN A 73 8.35 -1.39 14.27
C ASN A 73 9.62 -1.43 15.12
N ARG A 74 9.62 -2.12 16.27
CA ARG A 74 10.80 -2.29 17.12
C ARG A 74 11.94 -2.96 16.35
N ALA A 75 11.66 -4.08 15.70
CA ALA A 75 12.66 -4.86 14.96
C ALA A 75 13.20 -4.11 13.73
N LEU A 76 12.35 -3.34 13.03
CA LEU A 76 12.74 -2.61 11.82
C LEU A 76 13.74 -1.49 12.09
N THR A 77 14.75 -1.34 11.24
CA THR A 77 15.63 -0.16 11.19
C THR A 77 14.84 1.10 10.85
N LYS A 78 15.31 2.26 11.31
CA LYS A 78 14.70 3.53 10.91
C LYS A 78 14.77 3.68 9.39
N GLY A 79 13.62 3.94 8.77
CA GLY A 79 13.48 3.99 7.32
C GLY A 79 13.41 2.63 6.64
N GLY A 80 13.36 1.53 7.41
CA GLY A 80 13.09 0.18 6.93
C GLY A 80 11.66 0.03 6.41
N TRP A 81 11.45 -1.02 5.62
CA TRP A 81 10.24 -1.22 4.83
C TRP A 81 9.33 -2.30 5.42
N LEU A 82 8.03 -2.05 5.31
CA LEU A 82 6.98 -2.99 5.66
C LEU A 82 6.07 -3.17 4.44
N VAL A 83 5.94 -4.40 3.97
CA VAL A 83 5.07 -4.78 2.85
C VAL A 83 4.00 -5.74 3.36
N ILE A 84 2.74 -5.39 3.12
CA ILE A 84 1.58 -6.14 3.57
C ILE A 84 0.68 -6.41 2.37
N THR A 85 0.34 -7.67 2.14
CA THR A 85 -0.75 -8.06 1.26
C THR A 85 -1.81 -8.78 2.08
N CYS A 86 -3.08 -8.41 1.98
CA CYS A 86 -4.20 -9.12 2.62
C CYS A 86 -5.52 -8.90 1.84
N PRO A 87 -6.61 -9.63 2.15
CA PRO A 87 -7.89 -9.44 1.47
C PRO A 87 -8.40 -8.01 1.65
N ASP A 88 -8.88 -7.40 0.56
CA ASP A 88 -9.53 -6.09 0.62
C ASP A 88 -11.01 -6.28 0.99
N LEU A 89 -11.35 -5.93 2.23
CA LEU A 89 -12.67 -6.17 2.80
C LEU A 89 -13.78 -5.42 2.04
N ASP A 90 -13.50 -4.22 1.50
CA ASP A 90 -14.48 -3.45 0.73
C ASP A 90 -14.73 -4.11 -0.62
N ALA A 91 -13.66 -4.53 -1.31
CA ALA A 91 -13.79 -5.23 -2.59
C ALA A 91 -14.46 -6.61 -2.45
N VAL A 92 -14.13 -7.35 -1.38
CA VAL A 92 -14.77 -8.63 -1.04
C VAL A 92 -16.26 -8.41 -0.71
N ALA A 93 -16.61 -7.35 0.02
CA ALA A 93 -18.00 -7.00 0.30
C ALA A 93 -18.77 -6.62 -0.97
N GLN A 94 -18.16 -5.89 -1.91
CA GLN A 94 -18.78 -5.57 -3.19
C GLN A 94 -19.10 -6.83 -3.99
N LEU A 95 -18.17 -7.81 -4.05
CA LEU A 95 -18.43 -9.11 -4.68
C LEU A 95 -19.54 -9.88 -3.95
N TRP A 96 -19.66 -9.75 -2.63
CA TRP A 96 -20.74 -10.35 -1.87
C TRP A 96 -22.12 -9.82 -2.28
N PHE A 97 -22.23 -8.56 -2.67
CA PHE A 97 -23.51 -7.97 -3.09
C PHE A 97 -23.77 -8.03 -4.61
N ALA A 98 -22.81 -8.50 -5.41
CA ALA A 98 -22.98 -8.62 -6.85
C ALA A 98 -24.13 -9.62 -7.19
N PRO A 99 -25.10 -9.23 -8.04
CA PRO A 99 -26.08 -10.15 -8.61
C PRO A 99 -25.35 -11.08 -9.60
N ASP A 100 -25.66 -12.38 -9.57
CA ASP A 100 -25.06 -13.46 -10.39
C ASP A 100 -23.68 -13.99 -9.97
N THR A 101 -23.55 -14.49 -8.72
CA THR A 101 -22.33 -15.19 -8.29
C THR A 101 -22.31 -16.70 -8.61
N ASP A 102 -22.76 -17.08 -9.80
CA ASP A 102 -22.02 -18.09 -10.57
C ASP A 102 -21.01 -17.30 -11.40
N LEU A 103 -20.02 -16.70 -10.71
CA LEU A 103 -19.00 -15.87 -11.37
C LEU A 103 -18.23 -16.80 -12.31
N THR A 104 -18.29 -16.50 -13.60
CA THR A 104 -17.78 -17.29 -14.72
C THR A 104 -16.26 -17.54 -14.71
N ASP A 105 -15.57 -17.04 -13.67
CA ASP A 105 -14.12 -17.15 -13.44
C ASP A 105 -13.77 -17.93 -12.15
N GLY A 106 -14.71 -18.69 -11.55
CA GLY A 106 -14.41 -19.63 -10.47
C GLY A 106 -14.46 -19.07 -9.04
N VAL A 107 -15.03 -17.88 -8.83
CA VAL A 107 -15.22 -17.26 -7.51
C VAL A 107 -16.66 -17.49 -7.03
N SER A 108 -16.86 -18.48 -6.15
CA SER A 108 -18.19 -18.77 -5.58
C SER A 108 -18.48 -17.94 -4.32
N LYS A 109 -19.75 -17.86 -3.88
CA LYS A 109 -20.09 -17.31 -2.54
C LYS A 109 -19.33 -18.01 -1.42
N GLU A 110 -19.06 -19.31 -1.55
CA GLU A 110 -18.24 -20.06 -0.59
C GLU A 110 -16.80 -19.53 -0.56
N TYR A 111 -16.23 -19.22 -1.72
CA TYR A 111 -14.90 -18.63 -1.79
C TYR A 111 -14.86 -17.24 -1.15
N ILE A 112 -15.91 -16.42 -1.35
CA ILE A 112 -16.06 -15.12 -0.68
C ILE A 112 -16.16 -15.30 0.86
N LEU A 113 -16.88 -16.29 1.35
CA LEU A 113 -16.92 -16.60 2.80
C LEU A 113 -15.54 -16.91 3.36
N LYS A 114 -14.68 -17.62 2.60
CA LYS A 114 -13.30 -17.90 3.01
C LYS A 114 -12.44 -16.64 3.06
N MET A 115 -12.77 -15.59 2.30
CA MET A 115 -12.10 -14.30 2.43
C MET A 115 -12.49 -13.56 3.70
N PHE A 116 -13.73 -13.70 4.17
CA PHE A 116 -14.18 -13.11 5.43
C PHE A 116 -13.70 -13.87 6.67
N TYR A 117 -13.76 -15.20 6.63
CA TYR A 117 -13.62 -16.03 7.83
C TYR A 117 -12.42 -16.97 7.80
N GLY A 118 -11.61 -16.90 6.75
CA GLY A 118 -10.54 -17.85 6.47
C GLY A 118 -11.08 -19.19 5.99
N SER A 119 -10.16 -20.06 5.59
CA SER A 119 -10.47 -21.39 5.07
C SER A 119 -10.65 -22.45 6.17
N GLN A 120 -10.20 -22.15 7.40
CA GLN A 120 -10.51 -22.87 8.64
C GLN A 120 -10.08 -24.35 8.70
N GLU A 121 -9.18 -24.81 7.83
CA GLU A 121 -8.72 -26.20 7.86
C GLU A 121 -7.90 -26.52 9.12
N ASN A 122 -7.34 -25.50 9.76
CA ASN A 122 -6.66 -25.60 11.05
C ASN A 122 -6.78 -24.27 11.82
N PRO A 123 -6.42 -24.22 13.12
CA PRO A 123 -6.55 -23.01 13.93
C PRO A 123 -5.81 -21.79 13.39
N GLY A 124 -4.75 -21.99 12.60
CA GLY A 124 -4.00 -20.92 11.94
C GLY A 124 -4.72 -20.33 10.72
N MET A 125 -5.68 -21.04 10.12
CA MET A 125 -6.37 -20.63 8.88
C MET A 125 -7.66 -19.83 9.09
N PHE A 126 -7.90 -19.35 10.30
CA PHE A 126 -9.02 -18.45 10.60
C PHE A 126 -8.61 -17.01 10.36
N HIS A 127 -9.39 -16.27 9.58
CA HIS A 127 -9.29 -14.80 9.55
C HIS A 127 -9.99 -14.26 10.81
N LYS A 128 -9.23 -13.56 11.65
CA LYS A 128 -9.70 -12.97 12.91
C LYS A 128 -9.89 -11.46 12.81
N SER A 129 -9.40 -10.86 11.73
CA SER A 129 -9.54 -9.44 11.41
C SER A 129 -9.75 -9.27 9.90
N GLY A 130 -10.17 -8.07 9.50
CA GLY A 130 -10.37 -7.69 8.11
C GLY A 130 -9.96 -6.24 7.89
N PHE A 131 -9.44 -5.95 6.70
CA PHE A 131 -8.84 -4.67 6.40
C PHE A 131 -9.37 -4.13 5.08
N ASN A 132 -9.65 -2.84 5.06
CA ASN A 132 -9.57 -2.04 3.85
C ASN A 132 -8.35 -1.11 3.97
N ARG A 133 -8.10 -0.36 2.91
CA ARG A 133 -6.98 0.59 2.85
C ARG A 133 -6.94 1.54 4.04
N ASP A 134 -8.07 2.17 4.38
CA ASP A 134 -8.12 3.22 5.39
C ASP A 134 -7.88 2.68 6.81
N ILE A 135 -8.45 1.52 7.13
CA ILE A 135 -8.23 0.83 8.42
C ILE A 135 -6.75 0.46 8.57
N LEU A 136 -6.16 -0.15 7.53
CA LEU A 136 -4.77 -0.58 7.59
C LEU A 136 -3.81 0.63 7.65
N ALA A 137 -4.03 1.65 6.82
CA ALA A 137 -3.22 2.87 6.84
C ALA A 137 -3.27 3.57 8.20
N GLY A 138 -4.46 3.75 8.78
CA GLY A 138 -4.60 4.34 10.11
C GLY A 138 -3.90 3.52 11.21
N LEU A 139 -3.97 2.18 11.15
CA LEU A 139 -3.23 1.32 12.07
C LEU A 139 -1.71 1.47 11.90
N LEU A 140 -1.22 1.53 10.66
CA LEU A 140 0.19 1.71 10.36
C LEU A 140 0.73 3.06 10.88
N GLU A 141 0.00 4.15 10.63
CA GLU A 141 0.35 5.50 11.12
C GLU A 141 0.42 5.56 12.66
N LEU A 142 -0.54 4.93 13.33
CA LEU A 142 -0.55 4.83 14.80
C LEU A 142 0.67 4.10 15.35
N HIS A 143 1.26 3.16 14.59
CA HIS A 143 2.44 2.40 14.99
C HIS A 143 3.73 2.91 14.34
N GLY A 144 3.73 4.15 13.83
CA GLY A 144 4.95 4.84 13.40
C GLY A 144 5.41 4.53 11.98
N PHE A 145 4.51 4.00 11.15
CA PHE A 145 4.74 3.80 9.73
C PHE A 145 4.07 4.90 8.89
N GLU A 146 4.67 5.25 7.77
CA GLU A 146 4.07 6.10 6.73
C GLU A 146 3.79 5.22 5.51
N VAL A 147 2.55 5.25 5.00
CA VAL A 147 2.17 4.49 3.80
C VAL A 147 2.70 5.24 2.58
N GLU A 148 3.64 4.64 1.86
CA GLU A 148 4.19 5.21 0.63
C GLU A 148 3.41 4.79 -0.61
N PHE A 149 2.78 3.61 -0.55
CA PHE A 149 1.99 3.07 -1.64
C PHE A 149 0.91 2.12 -1.11
N SER A 150 -0.25 2.17 -1.75
CA SER A 150 -1.29 1.15 -1.64
C SER A 150 -1.85 0.85 -3.02
N TYR A 151 -2.30 -0.38 -3.24
CA TYR A 151 -2.96 -0.78 -4.49
C TYR A 151 -4.09 -1.79 -4.25
N THR A 152 -5.27 -1.48 -4.78
CA THR A 152 -6.45 -2.35 -4.81
C THR A 152 -7.10 -2.35 -6.21
N PRO A 153 -7.53 -3.51 -6.76
CA PRO A 153 -7.27 -4.87 -6.29
C PRO A 153 -5.92 -5.36 -6.82
N TYR A 154 -5.07 -5.91 -5.95
CA TYR A 154 -3.75 -6.44 -6.26
C TYR A 154 -3.78 -7.46 -7.41
N PRO A 155 -3.09 -7.20 -8.55
CA PRO A 155 -3.42 -7.87 -9.81
C PRO A 155 -2.74 -9.24 -9.96
N GLU A 156 -1.74 -9.54 -9.12
CA GLU A 156 -1.08 -10.85 -9.10
C GLU A 156 -1.87 -11.92 -8.34
N ARG A 157 -3.04 -11.56 -7.78
CA ARG A 157 -3.94 -12.48 -7.08
C ARG A 157 -5.29 -12.49 -7.79
N THR A 158 -5.89 -13.67 -7.88
CA THR A 158 -7.29 -13.81 -8.32
C THR A 158 -8.28 -13.27 -7.28
N THR A 159 -7.85 -13.16 -6.02
CA THR A 159 -8.62 -12.59 -4.91
C THR A 159 -8.48 -11.07 -4.87
N PRO A 160 -9.59 -10.32 -4.62
CA PRO A 160 -9.50 -8.90 -4.31
C PRO A 160 -8.66 -8.72 -3.04
N SER A 161 -7.44 -8.26 -3.24
CA SER A 161 -6.46 -8.10 -2.17
C SER A 161 -5.94 -6.68 -2.23
N LEU A 162 -5.58 -6.12 -1.09
CA LEU A 162 -4.87 -4.86 -1.01
C LEU A 162 -3.37 -5.17 -0.86
N LEU A 163 -2.54 -4.39 -1.54
CA LEU A 163 -1.11 -4.29 -1.28
C LEU A 163 -0.85 -2.95 -0.59
N VAL A 164 -0.13 -2.95 0.52
CA VAL A 164 0.37 -1.74 1.18
C VAL A 164 1.87 -1.84 1.37
N ILE A 165 2.59 -0.79 0.96
CA ILE A 165 4.01 -0.59 1.21
C ILE A 165 4.13 0.64 2.10
N ALA A 166 4.73 0.43 3.27
CA ALA A 166 4.93 1.46 4.26
C ALA A 166 6.38 1.50 4.73
N ARG A 167 6.77 2.63 5.32
CA ARG A 167 8.12 2.89 5.81
C ARG A 167 8.09 3.26 7.28
N LYS A 168 9.01 2.72 8.08
CA LYS A 168 9.18 3.15 9.48
C LYS A 168 9.72 4.57 9.53
N VAL A 169 8.92 5.53 10.00
CA VAL A 169 9.32 6.94 10.12
C VAL A 169 9.60 7.36 11.56
N ARG A 170 8.98 6.70 12.54
CA ARG A 170 9.22 6.87 13.97
C ARG A 170 9.14 5.54 14.71
N SER A 171 9.78 5.46 15.85
CA SER A 171 9.58 4.34 16.77
C SER A 171 8.15 4.37 17.31
N ALA A 172 7.51 3.21 17.42
CA ALA A 172 6.23 3.10 18.09
C ALA A 172 6.37 3.54 19.56
N GLU A 173 5.41 4.31 20.08
CA GLU A 173 5.39 4.68 21.50
C GLU A 173 5.21 3.41 22.34
N CYS A 174 6.20 3.06 23.16
CA CYS A 174 6.16 1.84 23.98
C CYS A 174 4.99 1.85 24.96
N ALA A 175 4.05 0.91 24.83
CA ALA A 175 3.36 0.35 25.99
C ALA A 175 4.35 -0.62 26.67
N GLY A 176 4.97 -0.17 27.76
CA GLY A 176 6.23 -0.74 28.28
C GLY A 176 6.24 -2.23 28.63
N SER A 177 7.40 -2.85 28.42
CA SER A 177 8.06 -3.73 29.41
C SER A 177 9.51 -3.97 28.98
N GLY A 178 10.45 -3.52 29.81
CA GLY A 178 11.87 -3.76 29.61
C GLY A 178 12.24 -5.17 30.06
N ALA A 179 12.72 -5.98 29.13
CA ALA A 179 13.46 -7.21 29.43
C ALA A 179 14.64 -7.29 28.47
N SER A 180 15.85 -7.44 29.00
CA SER A 180 17.05 -7.71 28.21
C SER A 180 16.90 -9.06 27.51
N ARG A 181 16.90 -9.07 26.17
CA ARG A 181 16.72 -10.26 25.33
C ARG A 181 18.06 -10.62 24.66
N GLY A 182 18.35 -11.92 24.59
CA GLY A 182 19.64 -12.44 24.14
C GLY A 182 19.85 -12.28 22.64
N GLU A 183 21.07 -11.92 22.24
CA GLU A 183 21.48 -11.80 20.84
C GLU A 183 21.58 -13.19 20.19
N MET A 184 20.76 -13.44 19.17
CA MET A 184 20.97 -14.57 18.25
C MET A 184 21.81 -14.08 17.07
N LYS A 185 23.02 -14.64 16.90
CA LYS A 185 23.84 -14.39 15.71
C LYS A 185 23.30 -15.23 14.55
N CYS A 186 22.63 -14.59 13.60
CA CYS A 186 22.25 -15.21 12.33
C CYS A 186 23.49 -15.41 11.45
N GLU A 187 24.27 -16.44 11.74
CA GLU A 187 25.33 -16.91 10.85
C GLU A 187 24.65 -17.71 9.71
N ASN A 188 24.75 -17.20 8.48
CA ASN A 188 24.24 -17.76 7.20
C ASN A 188 23.00 -17.08 6.55
N ALA A 189 22.67 -15.83 6.87
CA ALA A 189 21.77 -15.05 6.01
C ALA A 189 22.50 -14.72 4.68
N VAL A 190 22.11 -15.35 3.58
CA VAL A 190 22.61 -15.02 2.24
C VAL A 190 21.70 -13.95 1.64
N PHE A 191 22.28 -12.77 1.45
CA PHE A 191 21.65 -11.53 1.00
C PHE A 191 21.19 -11.60 -0.46
N TYR A 192 19.95 -11.21 -0.74
CA TYR A 192 19.51 -11.01 -2.13
C TYR A 192 18.33 -10.04 -2.29
N ARG A 193 18.40 -9.22 -3.36
CA ARG A 193 17.28 -8.48 -3.96
C ARG A 193 16.32 -9.48 -4.59
N ASP A 194 15.23 -9.82 -3.92
CA ASP A 194 14.19 -10.63 -4.56
C ASP A 194 13.77 -10.00 -5.91
N LYS A 195 13.73 -10.82 -6.97
CA LYS A 195 13.25 -10.38 -8.28
C LYS A 195 11.77 -10.00 -8.24
N ARG A 196 10.96 -10.51 -7.30
CA ARG A 196 9.55 -10.12 -7.14
C ARG A 196 9.41 -8.83 -6.34
N PHE A 197 10.14 -8.63 -5.24
CA PHE A 197 10.21 -7.32 -4.58
C PHE A 197 10.81 -6.23 -5.49
N SER A 198 11.96 -6.51 -6.13
CA SER A 198 12.52 -5.64 -7.16
C SER A 198 11.50 -5.44 -8.27
N ALA A 199 10.83 -6.49 -8.78
CA ALA A 199 9.80 -6.30 -9.80
C ALA A 199 8.59 -5.49 -9.32
N ARG A 200 8.13 -5.60 -8.07
CA ARG A 200 7.01 -4.82 -7.53
C ARG A 200 7.40 -3.35 -7.33
N VAL A 201 8.56 -3.11 -6.73
CA VAL A 201 9.14 -1.76 -6.57
C VAL A 201 9.55 -1.16 -7.90
N ASP A 202 10.09 -1.94 -8.84
CA ASP A 202 10.48 -1.53 -10.18
C ASP A 202 9.25 -1.33 -11.07
N THR A 203 8.19 -2.12 -10.91
CA THR A 203 6.89 -1.90 -11.56
C THR A 203 6.27 -0.61 -11.04
N TYR A 204 6.32 -0.37 -9.73
CA TYR A 204 5.86 0.89 -9.15
C TYR A 204 6.72 2.08 -9.61
N LYS A 205 8.05 1.98 -9.56
CA LYS A 205 8.96 3.01 -10.08
C LYS A 205 8.75 3.26 -11.58
N LYS A 206 8.54 2.19 -12.36
CA LYS A 206 8.24 2.26 -13.78
C LYS A 206 6.89 2.92 -14.01
N LEU A 207 5.85 2.55 -13.27
CA LEU A 207 4.54 3.20 -13.34
C LEU A 207 4.65 4.69 -13.02
N LYS A 208 5.36 5.06 -11.95
CA LYS A 208 5.64 6.46 -11.62
C LYS A 208 6.39 7.17 -12.75
N ALA A 209 7.43 6.56 -13.29
CA ALA A 209 8.21 7.12 -14.40
C ALA A 209 7.39 7.24 -15.70
N ASP A 210 6.52 6.28 -15.98
CA ASP A 210 5.64 6.26 -17.14
C ASP A 210 4.56 7.35 -17.01
N ILE A 211 3.95 7.51 -15.82
CA ILE A 211 3.04 8.61 -15.50
C ILE A 211 3.75 9.95 -15.65
N ALA A 212 4.92 10.12 -15.01
CA ALA A 212 5.70 11.35 -15.08
C ALA A 212 6.07 11.71 -16.53
N GLY A 213 6.61 10.74 -17.27
CA GLY A 213 6.97 10.92 -18.68
C GLY A 213 5.76 11.19 -19.59
N TYR A 214 4.60 10.57 -19.32
CA TYR A 214 3.36 10.83 -20.06
C TYR A 214 2.85 12.26 -19.80
N VAL A 215 2.85 12.69 -18.54
CA VAL A 215 2.43 14.04 -18.15
C VAL A 215 3.39 15.08 -18.70
N ASP A 216 4.71 14.88 -18.59
CA ASP A 216 5.72 15.80 -19.13
C ASP A 216 5.61 15.99 -20.65
N LYS A 217 5.28 14.93 -21.41
CA LYS A 217 5.09 15.02 -22.87
C LYS A 217 3.85 15.81 -23.28
N LYS A 218 2.82 15.86 -22.43
CA LYS A 218 1.52 16.46 -22.76
C LYS A 218 1.30 17.82 -22.11
N ARG A 219 1.94 18.08 -20.97
CA ARG A 219 1.76 19.34 -20.25
C ARG A 219 2.40 20.50 -21.01
N GLN A 220 1.80 21.67 -20.84
CA GLN A 220 2.44 22.95 -21.15
C GLN A 220 3.15 23.52 -19.92
N ALA A 221 3.93 24.58 -20.13
CA ALA A 221 4.54 25.32 -19.03
C ALA A 221 3.47 25.86 -18.06
N GLY A 222 3.71 25.71 -16.76
CA GLY A 222 2.80 26.11 -15.69
C GLY A 222 2.50 24.98 -14.72
N ALA A 223 1.75 25.30 -13.68
CA ALA A 223 1.45 24.36 -12.60
C ALA A 223 0.51 23.24 -13.05
N VAL A 224 0.67 22.09 -12.41
CA VAL A 224 -0.15 20.90 -12.62
C VAL A 224 -1.07 20.71 -11.43
N ALA A 225 -2.33 20.37 -11.69
CA ALA A 225 -3.27 19.88 -10.68
C ALA A 225 -3.80 18.50 -11.05
N VAL A 226 -4.20 17.73 -10.05
CA VAL A 226 -4.81 16.40 -10.25
C VAL A 226 -6.31 16.49 -9.99
N TYR A 227 -7.14 16.03 -10.92
CA TYR A 227 -8.60 16.01 -10.78
C TYR A 227 -9.08 14.67 -10.23
N GLY A 228 -9.73 14.71 -9.05
CA GLY A 228 -10.23 13.55 -8.32
C GLY A 228 -9.37 13.20 -7.11
N MET A 229 -10.02 12.79 -6.02
CA MET A 229 -9.39 12.45 -4.73
C MET A 229 -9.41 10.94 -4.43
N GLY A 230 -9.35 10.10 -5.46
CA GLY A 230 -9.30 8.64 -5.32
C GLY A 230 -7.87 8.11 -5.27
N GLU A 231 -7.73 6.79 -5.17
CA GLU A 231 -6.44 6.07 -5.11
C GLU A 231 -5.46 6.46 -6.22
N LEU A 232 -5.95 6.61 -7.45
CA LEU A 232 -5.12 7.01 -8.58
C LEU A 232 -4.50 8.41 -8.39
N CYS A 233 -5.17 9.30 -7.64
CA CYS A 233 -4.64 10.62 -7.31
C CYS A 233 -3.36 10.50 -6.48
N GLU A 234 -3.34 9.62 -5.49
CA GLU A 234 -2.16 9.42 -4.63
C GLU A 234 -0.96 8.91 -5.41
N ILE A 235 -1.20 7.97 -6.34
CA ILE A 235 -0.17 7.45 -7.24
C ILE A 235 0.40 8.58 -8.10
N ILE A 236 -0.45 9.43 -8.68
CA ILE A 236 -0.04 10.57 -9.49
C ILE A 236 0.72 11.60 -8.65
N VAL A 237 0.22 11.93 -7.45
CA VAL A 237 0.87 12.88 -6.55
C VAL A 237 2.26 12.38 -6.19
N SER A 238 2.38 11.11 -5.83
CA SER A 238 3.67 10.46 -5.59
C SER A 238 4.58 10.50 -6.83
N ALA A 239 4.03 10.28 -8.03
CA ALA A 239 4.78 10.29 -9.31
C ALA A 239 5.30 11.66 -9.73
N LEU A 240 4.61 12.74 -9.41
CA LEU A 240 4.89 14.09 -9.91
C LEU A 240 5.42 15.06 -8.83
N ASN A 241 5.84 14.56 -7.67
CA ASN A 241 6.15 15.37 -6.48
C ASN A 241 7.40 16.29 -6.59
N ASP A 242 8.00 16.44 -7.77
CA ASP A 242 9.17 17.28 -8.05
C ASP A 242 8.82 18.79 -8.17
N GLY A 243 7.84 19.25 -7.39
CA GLY A 243 7.46 20.67 -7.31
C GLY A 243 6.61 21.19 -8.49
N ILE A 244 6.18 20.33 -9.41
CA ILE A 244 5.27 20.73 -10.51
C ILE A 244 3.79 20.68 -10.13
N LEU A 245 3.45 19.94 -9.07
CA LEU A 245 2.10 19.86 -8.53
C LEU A 245 1.80 21.02 -7.59
N SER A 246 0.62 21.62 -7.75
CA SER A 246 0.22 22.77 -6.93
C SER A 246 -1.13 22.59 -6.23
N ALA A 247 -1.98 21.67 -6.69
CA ALA A 247 -3.28 21.42 -6.07
C ALA A 247 -3.90 20.08 -6.48
N VAL A 248 -4.90 19.66 -5.70
CA VAL A 248 -5.85 18.60 -6.07
C VAL A 248 -7.21 19.26 -6.30
N ILE A 249 -7.87 18.92 -7.40
CA ILE A 249 -9.19 19.45 -7.76
C ILE A 249 -10.23 18.42 -7.38
N ASP A 250 -11.19 18.84 -6.57
CA ASP A 250 -12.34 18.03 -6.22
C ASP A 250 -13.61 18.48 -6.96
N LYS A 251 -14.55 17.55 -7.13
CA LYS A 251 -15.86 17.85 -7.72
C LYS A 251 -16.77 18.58 -6.73
N GLU A 252 -16.63 18.34 -5.43
CA GLU A 252 -17.52 18.86 -4.40
C GLU A 252 -16.96 20.15 -3.79
N CYS A 253 -17.67 21.26 -4.00
CA CYS A 253 -17.25 22.58 -3.48
C CYS A 253 -17.03 22.61 -1.96
N GLY A 254 -17.61 21.67 -1.20
CA GLY A 254 -17.51 21.59 0.26
C GLY A 254 -16.17 21.10 0.80
N THR A 255 -15.31 20.52 -0.06
CA THR A 255 -13.97 20.06 0.31
C THR A 255 -12.89 21.12 0.02
N ALA A 256 -13.22 22.18 -0.73
CA ALA A 256 -12.31 23.25 -1.07
C ALA A 256 -11.74 23.95 0.19
N GLY A 257 -10.42 24.19 0.19
CA GLY A 257 -9.70 24.76 1.34
C GLY A 257 -9.14 23.72 2.32
N ARG A 258 -9.38 22.42 2.09
CA ARG A 258 -8.69 21.33 2.79
C ARG A 258 -7.37 20.97 2.09
N THR A 259 -6.64 20.00 2.64
CA THR A 259 -5.46 19.41 2.02
C THR A 259 -5.66 17.93 1.72
N PHE A 260 -5.06 17.42 0.64
CA PHE A 260 -5.02 16.01 0.26
C PHE A 260 -3.63 15.68 -0.30
N CYS A 261 -3.00 14.60 0.18
CA CYS A 261 -1.61 14.25 -0.13
C CYS A 261 -0.63 15.44 0.04
N GLY A 262 -0.84 16.29 1.06
CA GLY A 262 -0.03 17.48 1.30
C GLY A 262 -0.28 18.67 0.37
N LEU A 263 -1.19 18.55 -0.60
CA LEU A 263 -1.55 19.61 -1.55
C LEU A 263 -2.89 20.26 -1.18
N PRO A 264 -3.09 21.56 -1.49
CA PRO A 264 -4.38 22.21 -1.29
C PRO A 264 -5.45 21.61 -2.21
N VAL A 265 -6.63 21.39 -1.66
CA VAL A 265 -7.84 20.98 -2.39
C VAL A 265 -8.57 22.23 -2.86
N ILE A 266 -8.78 22.33 -4.17
CA ILE A 266 -9.33 23.52 -4.82
C ILE A 266 -10.51 23.16 -5.72
N SER A 267 -11.30 24.15 -6.10
CA SER A 267 -12.32 23.99 -7.13
C SER A 267 -11.78 24.37 -8.51
N VAL A 268 -12.49 23.97 -9.58
CA VAL A 268 -12.20 24.43 -10.95
C VAL A 268 -12.32 25.95 -11.15
N ARG A 269 -12.83 26.69 -10.16
CA ARG A 269 -12.92 28.16 -10.19
C ARG A 269 -11.63 28.83 -9.72
N ASP A 270 -10.80 28.10 -8.98
CA ASP A 270 -9.62 28.65 -8.31
C ASP A 270 -8.33 28.45 -9.14
N LEU A 271 -8.43 27.85 -10.33
CA LEU A 271 -7.28 27.45 -11.15
C LEU A 271 -6.28 28.58 -11.40
N SER A 272 -6.76 29.79 -11.67
CA SER A 272 -5.90 30.96 -11.94
C SER A 272 -5.10 31.40 -10.71
N ALA A 273 -5.69 31.33 -9.52
CA ALA A 273 -5.03 31.69 -8.26
C ALA A 273 -3.85 30.77 -7.93
N TYR A 274 -3.92 29.52 -8.38
CA TYR A 274 -2.86 28.52 -8.23
C TYR A 274 -1.98 28.39 -9.48
N GLY A 275 -2.16 29.26 -10.48
CA GLY A 275 -1.37 29.23 -11.72
C GLY A 275 -1.51 27.94 -12.53
N ILE A 276 -2.60 27.19 -12.35
CA ILE A 276 -2.81 25.89 -12.99
C ILE A 276 -2.93 26.08 -14.50
N LYS A 277 -2.15 25.30 -15.24
CA LYS A 277 -2.18 25.23 -16.72
C LYS A 277 -2.42 23.83 -17.25
N ASN A 278 -2.35 22.84 -16.37
CA ASN A 278 -2.45 21.43 -16.71
C ASN A 278 -3.29 20.71 -15.66
N ILE A 279 -4.25 19.90 -16.10
CA ILE A 279 -5.08 19.07 -15.21
C ILE A 279 -4.90 17.61 -15.60
N VAL A 280 -4.34 16.81 -14.70
CA VAL A 280 -4.24 15.36 -14.85
C VAL A 280 -5.53 14.73 -14.32
N ILE A 281 -6.23 13.93 -15.12
CA ILE A 281 -7.49 13.31 -14.69
C ILE A 281 -7.19 11.95 -14.04
N ALA A 282 -7.41 11.86 -12.73
CA ALA A 282 -7.18 10.67 -11.92
C ALA A 282 -8.43 9.78 -11.84
N SER A 283 -8.89 9.27 -12.99
CA SER A 283 -10.04 8.35 -13.04
C SER A 283 -9.90 7.34 -14.17
N THR A 284 -10.09 6.06 -13.86
CA THR A 284 -10.14 4.95 -14.84
C THR A 284 -11.56 4.70 -15.36
N ALA A 285 -12.59 4.87 -14.50
CA ALA A 285 -13.97 4.52 -14.83
C ALA A 285 -14.76 5.63 -15.57
N HIS A 286 -14.48 6.91 -15.29
CA HIS A 286 -15.30 8.04 -15.77
C HIS A 286 -14.51 9.09 -16.56
N LYS A 287 -13.34 8.70 -17.07
CA LYS A 287 -12.39 9.59 -17.77
C LYS A 287 -13.04 10.47 -18.85
N ARG A 288 -13.80 9.87 -19.78
CA ARG A 288 -14.43 10.59 -20.90
C ARG A 288 -15.47 11.59 -20.45
N ASP A 289 -16.26 11.24 -19.44
CA ASP A 289 -17.31 12.12 -18.90
C ASP A 289 -16.71 13.30 -18.16
N ILE A 290 -15.64 13.05 -17.39
CA ILE A 290 -14.88 14.10 -16.70
C ILE A 290 -14.25 15.04 -17.72
N GLU A 291 -13.56 14.51 -18.72
CA GLU A 291 -12.91 15.29 -19.78
C GLU A 291 -13.94 16.14 -20.54
N THR A 292 -15.07 15.56 -20.95
CA THR A 292 -16.15 16.28 -21.64
C THR A 292 -16.70 17.42 -20.79
N ARG A 293 -16.89 17.19 -19.49
CA ARG A 293 -17.39 18.21 -18.56
C ARG A 293 -16.38 19.33 -18.34
N LEU A 294 -15.11 18.99 -18.11
CA LEU A 294 -14.04 19.98 -17.91
C LEU A 294 -13.80 20.81 -19.16
N ASN A 295 -13.80 20.21 -20.35
CA ASN A 295 -13.70 20.93 -21.62
C ASN A 295 -14.82 21.97 -21.79
N ARG A 296 -16.05 21.67 -21.37
CA ARG A 296 -17.14 22.66 -21.38
C ARG A 296 -16.94 23.77 -20.35
N GLN A 297 -16.47 23.43 -19.15
CA GLN A 297 -16.29 24.40 -18.06
C GLN A 297 -15.09 25.33 -18.26
N LEU A 298 -14.07 24.84 -18.98
CA LEU A 298 -12.77 25.48 -19.14
C LEU A 298 -12.48 25.90 -20.58
N ALA A 299 -13.50 25.92 -21.47
CA ALA A 299 -13.33 26.16 -22.91
C ALA A 299 -12.52 27.42 -23.24
N ASP A 300 -12.70 28.50 -22.47
CA ASP A 300 -12.01 29.78 -22.66
C ASP A 300 -10.74 29.92 -21.80
N GLN A 301 -10.42 28.90 -21.01
CA GLN A 301 -9.21 28.86 -20.19
C GLN A 301 -8.15 28.07 -20.96
N ASN A 302 -6.97 28.64 -21.15
CA ASN A 302 -5.83 27.95 -21.77
C ASN A 302 -5.28 26.87 -20.81
N ILE A 303 -6.04 25.79 -20.63
CA ILE A 303 -5.78 24.64 -19.75
C ILE A 303 -5.66 23.38 -20.61
N VAL A 304 -4.60 22.61 -20.39
CA VAL A 304 -4.43 21.30 -21.01
C VAL A 304 -5.01 20.23 -20.09
N LEU A 305 -5.97 19.45 -20.58
CA LEU A 305 -6.44 18.24 -19.91
C LEU A 305 -5.57 17.06 -20.31
N ILE A 306 -5.07 16.32 -19.32
CA ILE A 306 -4.18 15.17 -19.51
C ILE A 306 -4.87 13.96 -18.89
N PRO A 307 -5.70 13.25 -19.65
CA PRO A 307 -6.36 12.09 -19.11
C PRO A 307 -5.40 10.89 -19.21
N LEU A 308 -5.10 10.24 -18.08
CA LEU A 308 -4.13 9.14 -18.07
C LEU A 308 -4.69 7.91 -18.79
N ASP A 309 -3.85 7.29 -19.61
CA ASP A 309 -4.09 5.98 -20.25
C ASP A 309 -3.07 5.01 -19.64
N ILE A 310 -3.41 4.43 -18.49
CA ILE A 310 -2.61 3.47 -17.74
C ILE A 310 -3.44 2.22 -17.50
#